data_AF-A0A0C4DGI8-F1
#
_entry.id   AF-A0A0C4DGI8-F1
#
_cell.length_a   1.000
_cell.length_b   1.000
_cell.length_c   1.000
_cell.angle_alpha   90.00
_cell.angle_beta   90.00
_cell.angle_gamma   90.00
#
_symmetry.space_group_name_H-M   'P 1'
#
loop_
_entity.id
_entity.type
_entity.pdbx_description
1 polymer ?
#
loop_
_entity_poly.entity_id
_entity_poly.type
_entity_poly.pdbx_seq_one_letter_code
_entity_poly.pdbx_strand_id
1 'polypeptide(L)'
;MAACGGTCKNKVTVSKPVWDFLSKETPARLARLREEHRVSILIDGETSDIYVLQLSPQGPPPAPPNGLYLARKALKGLLKEAEKELKKAQRQGELMGCLALGGGGEHPEMHRAGPPPLRAAPLLPPGARGLPPPPPPLPPPLPPRLREEAEEQESTCPICLGEIQNAKTLEKCRHSFCEGCITRALQVKKACPM
;
A
#
# COMPACT_ATOMS: atom_id res chain seq x y z
N MET A 1 34.19 1.02 17.06
CA MET A 1 32.75 1.16 17.34
C MET A 1 32.19 2.25 16.45
N ALA A 2 31.58 1.88 15.32
CA ALA A 2 31.00 2.85 14.39
C ALA A 2 29.61 3.28 14.92
N ALA A 3 29.49 4.55 15.28
CA ALA A 3 28.23 5.17 15.64
C ALA A 3 27.37 5.35 14.36
N CYS A 4 26.51 4.38 14.07
CA CYS A 4 25.46 4.51 13.06
C CYS A 4 24.31 5.38 13.59
N GLY A 5 24.60 6.63 13.93
CA GLY A 5 23.60 7.63 14.28
C GLY A 5 23.16 8.38 13.02
N GLY A 6 22.07 7.96 12.37
CA GLY A 6 21.56 8.76 11.24
C GLY A 6 20.29 8.31 10.49
N THR A 7 19.89 7.03 10.51
CA THR A 7 18.88 6.53 9.54
C THR A 7 17.59 5.99 10.16
N CYS A 8 17.17 6.50 11.33
CA CYS A 8 15.88 6.12 11.94
C CYS A 8 14.66 6.82 11.32
N LYS A 9 14.85 7.86 10.51
CA LYS A 9 13.77 8.70 9.97
C LYS A 9 12.90 8.01 8.91
N ASN A 10 13.35 6.89 8.35
CA ASN A 10 12.72 6.20 7.21
C ASN A 10 12.23 4.78 7.52
N LYS A 11 12.10 4.46 8.81
CA LYS A 11 11.67 3.12 9.26
C LYS A 11 10.18 3.07 9.57
N VAL A 12 9.47 2.05 9.11
CA VAL A 12 8.03 1.79 9.32
C VAL A 12 7.86 0.43 9.99
N THR A 13 7.16 0.41 11.12
CA THR A 13 6.86 -0.83 11.85
C THR A 13 5.49 -1.36 11.42
N VAL A 14 5.41 -2.66 11.16
CA VAL A 14 4.19 -3.33 10.68
C VAL A 14 4.13 -4.76 11.20
N SER A 15 2.93 -5.26 11.51
CA SER A 15 2.74 -6.64 11.95
C SER A 15 3.11 -7.65 10.86
N LYS A 16 3.77 -8.74 11.24
CA LYS A 16 4.16 -9.85 10.36
C LYS A 16 3.03 -10.35 9.45
N PRO A 17 1.83 -10.71 9.96
CA PRO A 17 0.77 -11.24 9.10
C PRO A 17 0.26 -10.20 8.10
N VAL A 18 0.28 -8.92 8.44
CA VAL A 18 -0.13 -7.83 7.53
C VAL A 18 0.87 -7.65 6.40
N TRP A 19 2.17 -7.66 6.71
CA TRP A 19 3.22 -7.59 5.69
C TRP A 19 3.21 -8.79 4.76
N ASP A 20 3.08 -9.99 5.33
CA ASP A 20 3.06 -11.24 4.59
C ASP A 20 1.85 -11.28 3.63
N PHE A 21 0.65 -10.95 4.12
CA PHE A 21 -0.56 -10.78 3.31
C PHE A 21 -0.35 -9.76 2.19
N LEU A 22 0.12 -8.56 2.50
CA LEU A 22 0.36 -7.51 1.50
C LEU A 22 1.35 -7.98 0.41
N SER A 23 2.42 -8.67 0.83
CA SER A 23 3.48 -9.15 -0.07
C SER A 23 3.04 -10.30 -0.97
N LYS A 24 2.14 -11.18 -0.49
CA LYS A 24 1.64 -12.35 -1.22
C LYS A 24 0.42 -12.01 -2.08
N GLU A 25 -0.57 -11.34 -1.52
CA GLU A 25 -1.85 -11.10 -2.18
C GLU A 25 -1.81 -9.92 -3.14
N THR A 26 -1.01 -8.89 -2.83
CA THR A 26 -0.95 -7.68 -3.67
C THR A 26 0.47 -7.19 -3.97
N PRO A 27 1.36 -8.05 -4.51
CA PRO A 27 2.72 -7.65 -4.87
C PRO A 27 2.74 -6.54 -5.92
N ALA A 28 1.76 -6.51 -6.83
CA ALA A 28 1.62 -5.47 -7.83
C ALA A 28 1.42 -4.07 -7.22
N ARG A 29 0.70 -3.95 -6.10
CA ARG A 29 0.46 -2.67 -5.42
C ARG A 29 1.71 -2.16 -4.73
N LEU A 30 2.45 -3.06 -4.11
CA LEU A 30 3.78 -2.78 -3.54
C LEU A 30 4.77 -2.34 -4.62
N ALA A 31 4.79 -3.02 -5.78
CA ALA A 31 5.65 -2.68 -6.90
C ALA A 31 5.33 -1.28 -7.46
N ARG A 32 4.05 -0.98 -7.68
CA ARG A 32 3.61 0.35 -8.14
C ARG A 32 4.04 1.47 -7.18
N LEU A 33 3.89 1.27 -5.87
CA LEU A 33 4.33 2.25 -4.88
C LEU A 33 5.85 2.50 -4.95
N ARG A 34 6.64 1.42 -5.10
CA ARG A 34 8.10 1.50 -5.23
C ARG A 34 8.53 2.28 -6.47
N GLU A 35 7.88 2.04 -7.60
CA GLU A 35 8.16 2.74 -8.86
C GLU A 35 7.72 4.21 -8.82
N GLU A 36 6.47 4.47 -8.42
CA GLU A 36 5.86 5.79 -8.37
C GLU A 36 6.65 6.76 -7.49
N HIS A 37 7.06 6.31 -6.31
CA HIS A 37 7.84 7.15 -5.40
C HIS A 37 9.36 6.95 -5.54
N ARG A 38 9.80 6.06 -6.44
CA ARG A 38 11.21 5.71 -6.67
C ARG A 38 11.91 5.34 -5.36
N VAL A 39 11.34 4.38 -4.63
CA VAL A 39 11.87 3.89 -3.35
C VAL A 39 12.04 2.37 -3.32
N SER A 40 13.06 1.90 -2.60
CA SER A 40 13.19 0.52 -2.17
C SER A 40 12.62 0.33 -0.78
N ILE A 41 11.88 -0.76 -0.57
CA ILE A 41 11.40 -1.17 0.75
C ILE A 41 12.11 -2.46 1.13
N LEU A 42 12.89 -2.42 2.22
CA LEU A 42 13.71 -3.53 2.72
C LEU A 42 13.31 -3.84 4.17
N ILE A 43 13.46 -5.09 4.63
CA ILE A 43 13.27 -5.44 6.04
C ILE A 43 14.59 -5.17 6.75
N ASP A 44 14.59 -4.20 7.67
CA ASP A 44 15.76 -3.77 8.43
C ASP A 44 15.83 -4.45 9.81
N GLY A 45 14.68 -4.89 10.34
CA GLY A 45 14.62 -5.67 11.58
C GLY A 45 13.37 -6.55 11.63
N GLU A 46 13.50 -7.68 12.30
CA GLU A 46 12.42 -8.63 12.52
C GLU A 46 12.31 -8.95 14.02
N THR A 47 11.07 -9.06 14.49
CA THR A 47 10.72 -9.60 15.82
C THR A 47 9.68 -10.72 15.66
N SER A 48 9.21 -11.32 16.76
CA SER A 48 8.25 -12.43 16.70
C SER A 48 6.93 -12.07 16.02
N ASP A 49 6.45 -10.82 16.15
CA ASP A 49 5.15 -10.37 15.65
C ASP A 49 5.23 -9.20 14.66
N ILE A 50 6.41 -8.61 14.47
CA ILE A 50 6.54 -7.30 13.83
C ILE A 50 7.78 -7.27 12.91
N TYR A 51 7.62 -6.69 11.73
CA TYR A 51 8.71 -6.29 10.84
C TYR A 51 8.95 -4.78 10.93
N VAL A 52 10.22 -4.39 10.89
CA VAL A 52 10.68 -3.02 10.74
C VAL A 52 11.18 -2.85 9.31
N LEU A 53 10.41 -2.12 8.51
CA LEU A 53 10.70 -1.85 7.11
C LEU A 53 11.48 -0.55 6.97
N GLN A 54 12.54 -0.53 6.17
CA GLN A 54 13.30 0.66 5.83
C GLN A 54 13.01 1.08 4.39
N LEU A 55 12.71 2.37 4.20
CA LEU A 55 12.55 2.98 2.89
C LEU A 55 13.83 3.71 2.48
N SER A 56 14.38 3.34 1.34
CA SER A 56 15.58 3.97 0.76
C SER A 56 15.25 4.57 -0.60
N PRO A 57 15.74 5.77 -0.95
CA PRO A 57 15.56 6.32 -2.29
C PRO A 57 16.23 5.43 -3.34
N GLN A 58 15.60 5.28 -4.50
CA GLN A 58 16.13 4.53 -5.63
C GLN A 58 16.22 5.46 -6.85
N GLY A 59 17.43 5.74 -7.34
CA GLY A 59 17.66 6.52 -8.55
C GLY A 59 18.82 7.52 -8.46
N PRO A 60 19.27 8.07 -9.61
CA PRO A 60 20.31 9.08 -9.64
C PRO A 60 19.84 10.39 -8.98
N PRO A 61 20.72 11.09 -8.24
CA PRO A 61 20.40 12.42 -7.72
C PRO A 61 20.15 13.41 -8.88
N PRO A 62 19.26 14.42 -8.71
CA PRO A 62 18.57 14.78 -7.47
C PRO A 62 17.24 14.02 -7.32
N ALA A 63 17.15 13.18 -6.28
CA ALA A 63 15.86 12.63 -5.87
C ALA A 63 15.00 13.76 -5.30
N PRO A 64 13.71 13.86 -5.65
CA PRO A 64 12.84 14.89 -5.10
C PRO A 64 12.80 14.76 -3.57
N PRO A 65 12.99 15.87 -2.82
CA PRO A 65 13.19 15.86 -1.37
C PRO A 65 12.02 15.23 -0.59
N ASN A 66 10.83 15.15 -1.20
CA ASN A 66 9.60 14.63 -0.59
C ASN A 66 9.27 13.18 -0.93
N GLY A 67 10.02 12.52 -1.81
CA GLY A 67 9.67 11.18 -2.30
C GLY A 67 9.51 10.14 -1.18
N LEU A 68 10.39 10.20 -0.17
CA LEU A 68 10.36 9.29 0.98
C LEU A 68 9.16 9.51 1.91
N TYR A 69 8.75 10.77 2.11
CA TYR A 69 7.59 11.09 2.94
C TYR A 69 6.31 10.58 2.27
N LEU A 70 6.14 10.88 0.98
CA LEU A 70 4.98 10.43 0.20
C LEU A 70 4.93 8.90 0.13
N ALA A 71 6.06 8.25 -0.13
CA ALA A 71 6.16 6.79 -0.09
C ALA A 71 5.75 6.21 1.26
N ARG A 72 6.16 6.83 2.36
CA ARG A 72 5.80 6.38 3.71
C ARG A 72 4.32 6.57 4.00
N LYS A 73 3.71 7.66 3.55
CA LYS A 73 2.26 7.92 3.64
C LYS A 73 1.49 6.88 2.83
N ALA A 74 1.88 6.65 1.58
CA ALA A 74 1.30 5.64 0.70
C ALA A 74 1.43 4.23 1.30
N LEU A 75 2.60 3.87 1.85
CA LEU A 75 2.86 2.55 2.43
C LEU A 75 1.98 2.33 3.67
N LYS A 76 1.85 3.33 4.54
CA LYS A 76 0.91 3.27 5.66
C LYS A 76 -0.53 3.08 5.21
N GLY A 77 -0.93 3.71 4.10
CA GLY A 77 -2.24 3.52 3.48
C GLY A 77 -2.45 2.08 3.02
N LEU A 78 -1.50 1.53 2.27
CA LEU A 78 -1.54 0.12 1.82
C LEU A 78 -1.59 -0.87 2.98
N LEU A 79 -0.79 -0.66 4.03
CA LEU A 79 -0.78 -1.52 5.21
C LEU A 79 -2.14 -1.52 5.93
N LYS A 80 -2.80 -0.35 6.05
CA LYS A 80 -4.15 -0.26 6.64
C LYS A 80 -5.18 -0.98 5.79
N GLU A 81 -5.08 -0.90 4.47
CA GLU A 81 -6.00 -1.60 3.59
C GLU A 81 -5.76 -3.12 3.63
N ALA A 82 -4.51 -3.55 3.59
CA ALA A 82 -4.12 -4.95 3.76
C ALA A 82 -4.60 -5.53 5.09
N GLU A 83 -4.56 -4.77 6.19
CA GLU A 83 -5.11 -5.23 7.46
C GLU A 83 -6.64 -5.43 7.41
N LYS A 84 -7.37 -4.55 6.72
CA LYS A 84 -8.81 -4.70 6.53
C LYS A 84 -9.15 -5.93 5.68
N GLU A 85 -8.43 -6.11 4.57
CA GLU A 85 -8.60 -7.27 3.70
C GLU A 85 -8.18 -8.56 4.41
N LEU A 86 -7.13 -8.54 5.22
CA LEU A 86 -6.72 -9.68 6.04
C LEU A 86 -7.81 -10.06 7.06
N LYS A 87 -8.39 -9.09 7.77
CA LYS A 87 -9.50 -9.34 8.71
C LYS A 87 -10.74 -9.88 7.99
N LYS A 88 -11.04 -9.37 6.80
CA LYS A 88 -12.14 -9.85 5.96
C LYS A 88 -11.89 -11.28 5.46
N ALA A 89 -10.66 -11.57 5.01
CA ALA A 89 -10.22 -12.88 4.58
C ALA A 89 -10.22 -13.89 5.72
N GLN A 90 -9.82 -13.49 6.94
CA GLN A 90 -9.96 -14.32 8.15
C GLN A 90 -11.43 -14.66 8.42
N ARG A 91 -12.33 -13.67 8.35
CA ARG A 91 -13.77 -13.89 8.57
C ARG A 91 -14.42 -14.76 7.48
N GLN A 92 -13.98 -14.66 6.23
CA GLN A 92 -14.38 -15.57 5.15
C GLN A 92 -13.75 -16.96 5.30
N GLY A 93 -12.52 -17.03 5.78
CA GLY A 93 -11.80 -18.26 6.08
C GLY A 93 -12.43 -19.02 7.25
N GLU A 94 -12.95 -18.35 8.28
CA GLU A 94 -13.76 -18.96 9.35
C GLU A 94 -15.10 -19.49 8.81
N LEU A 95 -15.73 -18.78 7.87
CA LEU A 95 -16.97 -19.23 7.22
C LEU A 95 -16.73 -20.49 6.37
N MET A 96 -15.56 -20.62 5.73
CA MET A 96 -15.17 -21.81 4.95
C MET A 96 -14.57 -22.93 5.82
N GLY A 97 -13.90 -22.57 6.92
CA GLY A 97 -13.22 -23.47 7.85
C GLY A 97 -14.16 -24.33 8.69
N CYS A 98 -15.45 -23.96 8.75
CA CYS A 98 -16.49 -24.79 9.36
C CYS A 98 -16.78 -26.11 8.61
N LEU A 99 -16.22 -26.32 7.41
CA LEU A 99 -16.32 -27.60 6.68
C LEU A 99 -15.09 -28.52 6.87
N ALA A 100 -14.06 -28.11 7.63
CA ALA A 100 -12.80 -28.85 7.75
C ALA A 100 -12.54 -29.44 9.16
N LEU A 101 -13.59 -29.72 9.92
CA LEU A 101 -13.51 -30.59 11.10
C LEU A 101 -14.22 -31.93 10.82
N GLY A 102 -13.52 -32.79 10.08
CA GLY A 102 -13.71 -34.23 10.04
C GLY A 102 -12.36 -34.80 9.61
N GLY A 103 -11.45 -35.04 10.54
CA GLY A 103 -11.38 -36.32 11.24
C GLY A 103 -10.12 -37.03 10.74
N GLY A 104 -9.07 -37.07 11.57
CA GLY A 104 -7.87 -37.83 11.26
C GLY A 104 -8.08 -39.33 11.36
N GLY A 105 -7.16 -40.10 10.80
CA GLY A 105 -7.00 -41.54 11.06
C GLY A 105 -7.03 -42.40 9.79
N GLU A 106 -5.92 -43.09 9.55
CA GLU A 106 -5.76 -44.42 8.94
C GLU A 106 -6.40 -44.81 7.57
N HIS A 107 -5.52 -45.18 6.64
CA HIS A 107 -5.73 -46.12 5.51
C HIS A 107 -5.88 -47.57 6.06
N PRO A 108 -6.35 -48.65 5.36
CA PRO A 108 -6.68 -48.87 3.93
C PRO A 108 -7.99 -49.68 3.63
N GLU A 109 -8.25 -49.94 2.33
CA GLU A 109 -8.84 -51.18 1.76
C GLU A 109 -10.26 -51.20 1.12
N MET A 110 -10.30 -51.96 0.01
CA MET A 110 -11.41 -52.73 -0.60
C MET A 110 -12.23 -52.16 -1.79
N HIS A 111 -11.84 -52.65 -2.97
CA HIS A 111 -12.64 -53.40 -3.95
C HIS A 111 -13.83 -52.78 -4.74
N ARG A 112 -13.57 -52.71 -6.07
CA ARG A 112 -14.31 -53.35 -7.20
C ARG A 112 -15.84 -53.21 -7.34
N ALA A 113 -16.28 -52.69 -8.49
CA ALA A 113 -17.14 -53.32 -9.54
C ALA A 113 -17.81 -52.21 -10.40
N GLY A 114 -17.46 -52.00 -11.68
CA GLY A 114 -18.11 -52.62 -12.86
C GLY A 114 -18.55 -51.51 -13.88
N PRO A 115 -18.48 -51.70 -15.22
CA PRO A 115 -18.92 -50.72 -16.25
C PRO A 115 -20.27 -51.10 -16.93
N PRO A 116 -20.69 -50.49 -18.07
CA PRO A 116 -21.46 -49.24 -18.32
C PRO A 116 -22.90 -49.51 -18.87
N PRO A 117 -23.66 -48.56 -19.47
CA PRO A 117 -23.66 -48.48 -20.95
C PRO A 117 -23.90 -47.09 -21.60
N LEU A 118 -23.69 -47.09 -22.92
CA LEU A 118 -23.73 -46.00 -23.91
C LEU A 118 -25.15 -45.59 -24.33
N ARG A 119 -25.50 -44.29 -24.31
CA ARG A 119 -26.53 -43.67 -25.16
C ARG A 119 -26.23 -42.15 -25.22
N ALA A 120 -25.80 -41.60 -26.36
CA ALA A 120 -26.57 -41.21 -27.54
C ALA A 120 -26.62 -39.67 -27.61
N ALA A 121 -25.87 -39.12 -28.56
CA ALA A 121 -25.84 -37.69 -28.87
C ALA A 121 -27.10 -37.29 -29.67
N PRO A 122 -27.75 -36.16 -29.34
CA PRO A 122 -28.59 -35.44 -30.26
C PRO A 122 -27.78 -34.35 -30.97
N LEU A 123 -27.80 -34.41 -32.30
CA LEU A 123 -27.29 -33.41 -33.22
C LEU A 123 -28.12 -32.12 -33.06
N LEU A 124 -27.45 -31.00 -32.79
CA LEU A 124 -28.07 -29.67 -32.84
C LEU A 124 -27.80 -29.03 -34.22
N PRO A 125 -28.80 -28.41 -34.86
CA PRO A 125 -28.68 -27.87 -36.21
C PRO A 125 -27.90 -26.55 -36.27
N PRO A 126 -27.39 -26.18 -37.46
CA PRO A 126 -26.59 -24.99 -37.68
C PRO A 126 -27.46 -23.74 -37.90
N GLY A 127 -27.02 -22.60 -37.36
CA GLY A 127 -27.44 -21.28 -37.84
C GLY A 127 -27.90 -20.31 -36.76
N ALA A 128 -27.05 -19.34 -36.45
CA ALA A 128 -27.42 -17.92 -36.43
C ALA A 128 -26.14 -17.12 -36.14
N ARG A 129 -25.71 -16.33 -37.11
CA ARG A 129 -24.61 -15.38 -36.99
C ARG A 129 -25.04 -14.30 -36.00
N GLY A 130 -24.63 -14.43 -34.74
CA GLY A 130 -24.73 -13.39 -33.73
C GLY A 130 -23.70 -12.31 -34.03
N LEU A 131 -24.15 -11.16 -34.52
CA LEU A 131 -23.36 -9.95 -34.63
C LEU A 131 -22.93 -9.52 -33.21
N PRO A 132 -21.66 -9.13 -32.96
CA PRO A 132 -21.26 -8.63 -31.65
C PRO A 132 -22.03 -7.34 -31.33
N PRO A 133 -22.42 -7.11 -30.05
CA PRO A 133 -23.02 -5.85 -29.65
C PRO A 133 -22.04 -4.69 -29.86
N PRO A 134 -22.51 -3.49 -30.23
CA PRO A 134 -21.65 -2.32 -30.36
C PRO A 134 -21.02 -1.96 -29.01
N PRO A 135 -19.79 -1.43 -28.99
CA PRO A 135 -19.15 -0.97 -27.76
C PRO A 135 -19.96 0.19 -27.13
N PRO A 136 -19.93 0.34 -25.79
CA PRO A 136 -20.56 1.47 -25.12
C PRO A 136 -19.91 2.79 -25.57
N PRO A 137 -20.67 3.90 -25.59
CA PRO A 137 -20.13 5.20 -25.96
C PRO A 137 -18.99 5.58 -25.01
N LEU A 138 -17.87 5.99 -25.60
CA LEU A 138 -16.70 6.50 -24.88
C LEU A 138 -17.11 7.74 -24.05
N PRO A 139 -16.64 7.88 -22.80
CA PRO A 139 -16.89 9.08 -22.02
C PRO A 139 -16.31 10.32 -22.74
N PRO A 140 -16.98 11.48 -22.66
CA PRO A 140 -16.46 12.71 -23.27
C PRO A 140 -15.08 13.05 -22.67
N PRO A 141 -14.17 13.66 -23.47
CA PRO A 141 -12.89 14.11 -22.96
C PRO A 141 -13.13 15.10 -21.81
N LEU A 142 -12.58 14.78 -20.64
CA LEU A 142 -12.60 15.68 -19.50
C LEU A 142 -11.88 16.98 -19.90
N PRO A 143 -12.43 18.16 -19.54
CA PRO A 143 -11.79 19.43 -19.88
C PRO A 143 -10.40 19.51 -19.24
N PRO A 144 -9.41 20.15 -19.90
CA PRO A 144 -8.14 20.46 -19.27
C PRO A 144 -8.38 21.46 -18.13
N ARG A 145 -8.47 20.97 -16.90
CA ARG A 145 -8.48 21.76 -15.66
C ARG A 145 -7.05 22.08 -15.24
N LEU A 146 -6.37 22.90 -16.05
CA LEU A 146 -5.28 23.76 -15.60
C LEU A 146 -5.94 25.12 -15.32
N ARG A 147 -5.97 25.69 -14.12
CA ARG A 147 -4.95 25.80 -13.09
C ARG A 147 -5.66 26.11 -11.78
N GLU A 148 -5.49 25.25 -10.80
CA GLU A 148 -5.56 25.64 -9.38
C GLU A 148 -4.19 25.29 -8.76
N GLU A 149 -3.13 25.76 -9.43
CA GLU A 149 -1.76 25.66 -8.94
C GLU A 149 -1.40 26.99 -8.25
N ALA A 150 -1.88 27.18 -7.02
CA ALA A 150 -1.47 28.32 -6.19
C ALA A 150 -1.38 28.07 -4.68
N GLU A 151 -1.87 26.94 -4.13
CA GLU A 151 -1.87 26.75 -2.66
C GLU A 151 -1.10 25.50 -2.15
N GLU A 152 -0.44 24.74 -3.02
CA GLU A 152 0.21 23.48 -2.59
C GLU A 152 1.68 23.61 -2.16
N GLN A 153 2.33 24.76 -2.43
CA GLN A 153 3.75 24.95 -2.10
C GLN A 153 3.99 25.52 -0.68
N GLU A 154 2.97 26.07 -0.03
CA GLU A 154 3.10 26.67 1.31
C GLU A 154 2.69 25.75 2.47
N SER A 155 2.14 24.57 2.18
CA SER A 155 1.67 23.61 3.18
C SER A 155 2.75 22.64 3.68
N THR A 156 4.01 22.79 3.26
CA THR A 156 5.13 21.94 3.68
C THR A 156 5.97 22.62 4.76
N CYS A 157 6.10 22.00 5.93
CA CYS A 157 6.90 22.53 7.03
C CYS A 157 8.40 22.30 6.77
N PRO A 158 9.27 23.32 6.73
CA PRO A 158 10.70 23.15 6.47
C PRO A 158 11.46 22.47 7.62
N ILE A 159 10.87 22.37 8.82
CA ILE A 159 11.48 21.73 9.98
C ILE A 159 11.28 20.21 9.95
N CYS A 160 10.09 19.73 9.60
CA CYS A 160 9.78 18.30 9.56
C CYS A 160 9.62 17.73 8.15
N LEU A 161 9.71 18.58 7.13
CA LEU A 161 9.58 18.24 5.72
C LEU A 161 8.29 17.46 5.40
N GLY A 162 7.22 17.77 6.13
CA GLY A 162 5.89 17.15 5.97
C GLY A 162 4.80 18.22 5.97
N GLU A 163 3.54 17.78 5.83
CA GLU A 163 2.37 18.67 5.85
C GLU A 163 2.32 19.49 7.16
N ILE A 164 2.04 20.78 7.04
CA ILE A 164 1.93 21.69 8.18
C ILE A 164 0.71 21.29 9.01
N GLN A 165 0.98 20.70 10.18
CA GLN A 165 -0.04 20.37 11.17
C GLN A 165 -0.17 21.52 12.17
N ASN A 166 -1.36 22.10 12.27
CA ASN A 166 -1.64 23.27 13.13
C ASN A 166 -0.72 24.45 12.75
N ALA A 167 -1.04 25.10 11.64
CA ALA A 167 -0.18 26.09 11.00
C ALA A 167 0.11 27.27 11.92
N LYS A 168 1.39 27.51 12.17
CA LYS A 168 1.87 28.65 12.93
C LYS A 168 2.80 29.48 12.07
N THR A 169 2.27 30.62 11.64
CA THR A 169 3.00 31.60 10.84
C THR A 169 3.67 32.62 11.75
N LEU A 170 4.97 32.83 11.58
CA LEU A 170 5.70 33.84 12.34
C LEU A 170 5.39 35.24 11.79
N GLU A 171 4.94 36.14 12.64
CA GLU A 171 4.59 37.52 12.28
C GLU A 171 5.74 38.35 11.69
N LYS A 172 7.00 38.05 12.06
CA LYS A 172 8.18 38.82 11.62
C LYS A 172 8.68 38.48 10.22
N CYS A 173 8.61 37.21 9.83
CA CYS A 173 9.17 36.71 8.57
C CYS A 173 8.15 35.99 7.69
N ARG A 174 6.88 35.91 8.15
CA ARG A 174 5.75 35.29 7.45
C ARG A 174 5.98 33.83 7.02
N HIS A 175 6.89 33.12 7.67
CA HIS A 175 7.13 31.71 7.41
C HIS A 175 6.19 30.83 8.24
N SER A 176 5.58 29.82 7.61
CA SER A 176 4.61 28.89 8.20
C SER A 176 5.28 27.57 8.57
N PHE A 177 4.96 27.05 9.76
CA PHE A 177 5.49 25.78 10.27
C PHE A 177 4.40 25.04 11.06
N CYS A 178 4.59 23.75 11.34
CA CYS A 178 3.76 23.08 12.34
C CYS A 178 3.97 23.72 13.72
N GLU A 179 2.90 23.92 14.49
CA GLU A 179 2.95 24.50 15.84
C GLU A 179 4.01 23.82 16.72
N GLY A 180 4.03 22.48 16.73
CA GLY A 180 5.02 21.71 17.49
C GLY A 180 6.45 21.86 16.95
N CYS A 181 6.63 22.02 15.65
CA CYS A 181 7.94 22.18 15.04
C CYS A 181 8.56 23.53 15.38
N ILE A 182 7.80 24.62 15.22
CA ILE A 182 8.31 25.96 15.52
C ILE A 182 8.52 26.18 17.02
N THR A 183 7.64 25.63 17.86
CA THR A 183 7.76 25.76 19.32
C THR A 183 9.04 25.11 19.82
N ARG A 184 9.46 23.96 19.25
CA ARG A 184 10.75 23.33 19.57
C ARG A 184 11.94 24.12 19.02
N ALA A 185 11.85 24.65 17.80
CA ALA A 185 12.94 25.43 17.21
C ALA A 185 13.22 26.72 17.99
N LEU A 186 12.17 27.45 18.38
CA LEU A 186 12.29 28.70 19.14
C LEU A 186 12.79 28.52 20.59
N GLN A 187 12.71 27.30 21.14
CA GLN A 187 13.33 26.97 22.42
C GLN A 187 14.87 26.92 22.31
N VAL A 188 15.40 26.50 21.16
CA VAL A 188 16.85 26.39 20.93
C VAL A 188 17.44 27.74 20.54
N LYS A 189 16.84 28.43 19.58
CA LYS A 189 17.23 29.77 19.15
C LYS A 189 15.98 30.57 18.82
N LYS A 190 15.89 31.80 19.33
CA LYS A 190 14.75 32.72 19.13
C LYS A 190 14.71 33.35 17.72
N ALA A 191 15.18 32.64 16.71
CA ALA A 191 15.26 33.06 15.31
C ALA A 191 14.48 32.10 14.40
N CYS A 192 14.04 32.59 13.24
CA CYS A 192 13.36 31.77 12.23
C CYS A 192 14.35 30.72 11.66
N PRO A 193 13.98 29.42 11.59
CA PRO A 193 14.84 28.36 11.07
C PRO A 193 14.80 28.23 9.53
N MET A 194 14.78 29.37 8.82
CA MET A 194 14.90 29.46 7.35
C MET A 194 16.26 30.04 6.98
#